data_AF-A0A1H5QN60-F1
#
_entry.id   AF-A0A1H5QN60-F1
#
_cell.length_a   1.000
_cell.length_b   1.000
_cell.length_c   1.000
_cell.angle_alpha   90.00
_cell.angle_beta   90.00
_cell.angle_gamma   90.00
#
_symmetry.space_group_name_H-M   'P 1'
#
loop_
_entity.id
_entity.type
_entity.pdbx_description
1 polymer ?
#
loop_
_entity_poly.entity_id
_entity_poly.type
_entity_poly.pdbx_seq_one_letter_code
_entity_poly.pdbx_strand_id
1 'polypeptide(L)'
;MSHEFERAREWFLSGRRLDMGELAEDLSISRATLHRRVGSRDRLLGEILWSLSAASIARLWPSCAGRGAAGIADFVSGYVRFANDSPPFRDFLRREPERALRLLTTRASVCQQRTTTELEMLLSTEVSAGRLVPPLPVPDLAYLLVRIGESFVYTDVITGDAPDAEKAHAAVTALLT
;
A
#
# COMPACT_ATOMS: atom_id res chain seq x y z
N MET A 1 -10.94 5.38 14.08
CA MET A 1 -11.26 6.07 12.81
C MET A 1 -12.73 6.50 12.87
N SER A 2 -13.22 7.36 11.97
CA SER A 2 -14.61 7.87 12.05
C SER A 2 -15.63 6.85 11.50
N HIS A 3 -16.91 6.97 11.87
CA HIS A 3 -17.98 6.09 11.38
C HIS A 3 -18.10 6.11 9.84
N GLU A 4 -17.92 7.28 9.22
CA GLU A 4 -17.92 7.44 7.76
C GLU A 4 -16.77 6.67 7.10
N PHE A 5 -15.60 6.68 7.72
CA PHE A 5 -14.44 5.94 7.25
C PHE A 5 -14.70 4.44 7.32
N GLU A 6 -15.21 3.93 8.45
CA GLU A 6 -15.48 2.50 8.62
C GLU A 6 -16.49 2.01 7.59
N ARG A 7 -17.59 2.74 7.38
CA ARG A 7 -18.57 2.40 6.35
C ARG A 7 -17.97 2.38 4.95
N ALA A 8 -17.17 3.38 4.61
CA ALA A 8 -16.48 3.43 3.32
C ALA A 8 -15.50 2.27 3.13
N ARG A 9 -14.80 1.88 4.20
CA ARG A 9 -13.88 0.74 4.22
C ARG A 9 -14.63 -0.58 4.06
N GLU A 10 -15.78 -0.77 4.69
CA GLU A 10 -16.66 -1.92 4.48
C GLU A 10 -17.10 -2.05 3.01
N TRP A 11 -17.51 -0.94 2.39
CA TRP A 11 -17.86 -0.93 0.97
C TRP A 11 -16.68 -1.31 0.08
N PHE A 12 -15.50 -0.76 0.35
CA PHE A 12 -14.30 -1.13 -0.39
C PHE A 12 -13.99 -2.64 -0.25
N LEU A 13 -14.03 -3.18 0.97
CA LEU A 13 -13.72 -4.59 1.25
C LEU A 13 -14.74 -5.57 0.66
N SER A 14 -15.98 -5.13 0.45
CA SER A 14 -17.01 -5.89 -0.28
C SER A 14 -16.90 -5.77 -1.80
N GLY A 15 -15.83 -5.16 -2.32
CA GLY A 15 -15.61 -4.98 -3.75
C GLY A 15 -16.45 -3.86 -4.37
N ARG A 16 -17.24 -3.12 -3.59
CA ARG A 16 -18.10 -2.04 -4.10
C ARG A 16 -17.28 -0.81 -4.50
N ARG A 17 -17.70 -0.14 -5.58
CA ARG A 17 -17.16 1.17 -5.97
C ARG A 17 -17.55 2.19 -4.90
N LEU A 18 -16.58 2.93 -4.38
CA LEU A 18 -16.86 4.01 -3.44
C LEU A 18 -17.48 5.19 -4.20
N ASP A 19 -18.77 5.46 -4.03
CA ASP A 19 -19.42 6.67 -4.53
C ASP A 19 -19.76 7.60 -3.36
N MET A 20 -19.36 8.88 -3.44
CA MET A 20 -19.53 9.82 -2.33
C MET A 20 -20.98 10.26 -2.15
N GLY A 21 -21.79 10.22 -3.22
CA GLY A 21 -23.22 10.52 -3.16
C GLY A 21 -23.95 9.39 -2.45
N GLU A 22 -23.75 8.16 -2.93
CA GLU A 22 -24.37 6.97 -2.33
C GLU A 22 -23.93 6.78 -0.87
N LEU A 23 -22.65 7.04 -0.55
CA LEU A 23 -22.17 6.95 0.83
C LEU A 23 -22.83 7.99 1.74
N ALA A 24 -23.04 9.21 1.25
CA ALA A 24 -23.72 10.25 2.02
C ALA A 24 -25.20 9.89 2.29
N GLU A 25 -25.87 9.31 1.29
CA GLU A 25 -27.24 8.81 1.39
C GLU A 25 -27.34 7.64 2.38
N ASP A 26 -26.46 6.64 2.28
CA ASP A 26 -26.40 5.50 3.23
C ASP A 26 -26.22 5.97 4.68
N LEU A 27 -25.40 7.00 4.87
CA LEU A 27 -25.11 7.57 6.18
C LEU A 27 -26.14 8.63 6.63
N SER A 28 -27.17 8.91 5.82
CA SER A 28 -28.18 9.94 6.10
C SER A 28 -27.59 11.33 6.43
N ILE A 29 -26.53 11.73 5.72
CA ILE A 29 -25.87 13.04 5.86
C ILE A 29 -25.78 13.77 4.52
N SER A 30 -25.58 15.09 4.55
CA SER A 30 -25.33 15.85 3.32
C SER A 30 -23.94 15.57 2.75
N ARG A 31 -23.79 15.66 1.43
CA ARG A 31 -22.47 15.55 0.73
C ARG A 31 -21.44 16.54 1.28
N ALA A 32 -21.88 17.75 1.64
CA ALA A 32 -21.02 18.76 2.25
C ALA A 32 -20.50 18.33 3.64
N THR A 33 -21.35 17.68 4.44
CA THR A 33 -20.94 17.12 5.75
C THR A 33 -19.99 15.95 5.57
N LEU A 34 -20.26 15.04 4.63
CA LEU A 34 -19.33 13.95 4.32
C LEU A 34 -17.96 14.51 3.90
N HIS A 35 -17.91 15.41 2.90
CA HIS A 35 -16.66 16.00 2.44
C HIS A 35 -15.87 16.71 3.56
N ARG A 36 -16.55 17.42 4.47
CA ARG A 36 -15.88 18.04 5.63
C ARG A 36 -15.23 17.03 6.57
N ARG A 37 -15.82 15.84 6.72
CA ARG A 37 -15.36 14.79 7.65
C ARG A 37 -14.23 13.93 7.06
N VAL A 38 -14.37 13.50 5.80
CA VAL A 38 -13.45 12.54 5.16
C VAL A 38 -12.62 13.14 4.03
N GLY A 39 -12.91 14.37 3.61
CA GLY A 39 -12.28 15.03 2.48
C GLY A 39 -12.78 14.53 1.13
N SER A 40 -11.92 14.61 0.13
CA SER A 40 -12.20 14.13 -1.21
C SER A 40 -12.28 12.61 -1.27
N ARG A 41 -12.93 12.07 -2.30
CA ARG A 41 -12.96 10.64 -2.59
C ARG A 41 -11.56 10.02 -2.66
N ASP A 42 -10.64 10.71 -3.32
CA ASP A 42 -9.26 10.27 -3.48
C ASP A 42 -8.52 10.24 -2.13
N ARG A 43 -8.75 11.24 -1.26
CA ARG A 43 -8.22 11.22 0.12
C ARG A 43 -8.79 10.04 0.90
N LEU A 44 -10.10 9.84 0.87
CA LEU A 44 -10.75 8.73 1.57
C LEU A 44 -10.25 7.36 1.08
N LEU A 45 -10.15 7.16 -0.23
CA LEU A 45 -9.56 5.94 -0.79
C LEU A 45 -8.10 5.76 -0.36
N GLY A 46 -7.29 6.82 -0.38
CA GLY A 46 -5.91 6.77 0.10
C GLY A 46 -5.81 6.37 1.57
N GLU A 47 -6.68 6.90 2.43
CA GLU A 47 -6.74 6.51 3.85
C GLU A 47 -7.18 5.06 4.03
N ILE A 48 -8.15 4.58 3.23
CA ILE A 48 -8.59 3.17 3.25
C ILE A 48 -7.44 2.26 2.83
N LEU A 49 -6.80 2.53 1.70
CA LEU A 49 -5.67 1.75 1.19
C LEU A 49 -4.53 1.72 2.22
N TRP A 50 -4.19 2.87 2.81
CA TRP A 50 -3.22 2.94 3.90
C TRP A 50 -3.62 2.08 5.10
N SER A 51 -4.89 2.08 5.51
CA SER A 51 -5.34 1.25 6.64
C SER A 51 -5.13 -0.25 6.38
N LEU A 52 -5.29 -0.69 5.13
CA LEU A 52 -5.05 -2.08 4.72
C LEU A 52 -3.55 -2.37 4.65
N SER A 53 -2.77 -1.43 4.11
CA SER A 53 -1.31 -1.49 4.10
C SER A 53 -0.74 -1.60 5.50
N ALA A 54 -1.09 -0.69 6.42
CA ALA A 54 -0.62 -0.68 7.79
C ALA A 54 -0.95 -1.99 8.53
N ALA A 55 -2.16 -2.53 8.35
CA ALA A 55 -2.55 -3.81 8.92
C ALA A 55 -1.70 -4.97 8.34
N SER A 56 -1.42 -4.95 7.05
CA SER A 56 -0.57 -5.96 6.39
C SER A 56 0.87 -5.87 6.89
N ILE A 57 1.41 -4.66 7.04
CA ILE A 57 2.77 -4.41 7.56
C ILE A 57 2.88 -4.91 9.01
N ALA A 58 1.93 -4.56 9.88
CA ALA A 58 1.91 -5.00 11.27
C ALA A 58 1.85 -6.53 11.41
N ARG A 59 1.25 -7.23 10.44
CA ARG A 59 1.19 -8.69 10.39
C ARG A 59 2.46 -9.33 9.82
N LEU A 60 3.05 -8.73 8.78
CA LEU A 60 4.22 -9.25 8.05
C LEU A 60 5.55 -8.97 8.76
N TRP A 61 5.70 -7.77 9.34
CA TRP A 61 6.97 -7.34 9.93
C TRP A 61 7.43 -8.14 11.17
N PRO A 62 6.55 -8.80 11.93
CA PRO A 62 7.01 -9.74 12.95
C PRO A 62 7.51 -11.09 12.40
N SER A 63 7.08 -11.51 11.19
CA SER A 63 7.27 -12.90 10.72
C SER A 63 8.53 -13.19 9.91
N CYS A 64 9.21 -12.19 9.33
CA CYS A 64 10.48 -12.43 8.63
C CYS A 64 11.64 -12.44 9.65
N ALA A 65 12.09 -13.63 9.98
CA ALA A 65 13.02 -13.88 11.06
C ALA A 65 14.44 -13.29 10.80
N GLY A 66 15.12 -12.84 11.86
CA GLY A 66 16.55 -12.48 11.82
C GLY A 66 16.90 -11.26 10.95
N ARG A 67 15.98 -10.31 10.85
CA ARG A 67 15.94 -9.12 9.96
C ARG A 67 17.31 -8.45 9.70
N GLY A 68 17.40 -7.83 8.55
CA GLY A 68 18.59 -7.38 7.83
C GLY A 68 18.20 -7.40 6.34
N ALA A 69 19.14 -7.49 5.41
CA ALA A 69 18.83 -7.54 3.98
C ALA A 69 17.78 -8.61 3.61
N ALA A 70 17.97 -9.86 4.07
CA ALA A 70 17.06 -10.97 3.78
C ALA A 70 15.63 -10.71 4.30
N GLY A 71 15.50 -10.24 5.54
CA GLY A 71 14.19 -9.94 6.12
C GLY A 71 13.46 -8.79 5.41
N ILE A 72 14.17 -7.86 4.79
CA ILE A 72 13.57 -6.80 3.97
C ILE A 72 13.05 -7.37 2.64
N ALA A 73 13.80 -8.27 2.00
CA ALA A 73 13.34 -8.97 0.80
C ALA A 73 12.07 -9.79 1.07
N ASP A 74 12.06 -10.55 2.17
CA ASP A 74 10.88 -11.31 2.61
C ASP A 74 9.67 -10.40 2.88
N PHE A 75 9.90 -9.23 3.50
CA PHE A 75 8.84 -8.26 3.76
C PHE A 75 8.25 -7.70 2.47
N VAL A 76 9.08 -7.24 1.54
CA VAL A 76 8.60 -6.65 0.28
C VAL A 76 7.83 -7.69 -0.52
N SER A 77 8.36 -8.91 -0.64
CA SER A 77 7.65 -10.02 -1.31
C SER A 77 6.32 -10.36 -0.63
N GLY A 78 6.33 -10.48 0.70
CA GLY A 78 5.11 -10.71 1.47
C GLY A 78 4.07 -9.61 1.26
N TYR A 79 4.48 -8.35 1.26
CA TYR A 79 3.61 -7.21 1.05
C TYR A 79 3.00 -7.18 -0.36
N VAL A 80 3.81 -7.47 -1.39
CA VAL A 80 3.34 -7.64 -2.78
C VAL A 80 2.32 -8.78 -2.87
N ARG A 81 2.61 -9.93 -2.22
CA ARG A 81 1.69 -11.08 -2.18
C ARG A 81 0.36 -10.71 -1.52
N PHE A 82 0.37 -10.02 -0.38
CA PHE A 82 -0.84 -9.55 0.29
C PHE A 82 -1.69 -8.64 -0.62
N ALA A 83 -1.07 -7.77 -1.42
CA ALA A 83 -1.79 -6.96 -2.38
C ALA A 83 -2.38 -7.80 -3.53
N ASN A 84 -1.60 -8.74 -4.06
CA ASN A 84 -2.01 -9.62 -5.16
C ASN A 84 -3.16 -10.56 -4.78
N ASP A 85 -3.15 -11.05 -3.54
CA ASP A 85 -4.14 -12.00 -3.00
C ASP A 85 -5.38 -11.31 -2.41
N SER A 86 -5.55 -10.00 -2.59
CA SER A 86 -6.68 -9.23 -2.06
C SER A 86 -7.73 -8.95 -3.15
N PRO A 87 -8.83 -9.74 -3.24
CA PRO A 87 -9.89 -9.49 -4.21
C PRO A 87 -10.39 -8.04 -4.25
N PRO A 88 -10.72 -7.36 -3.13
CA PRO A 88 -11.23 -5.99 -3.18
C PRO A 88 -10.22 -5.00 -3.73
N PHE A 89 -8.93 -5.20 -3.46
CA PHE A 89 -7.86 -4.37 -4.04
C PHE A 89 -7.73 -4.63 -5.55
N ARG A 90 -7.75 -5.90 -5.98
CA ARG A 90 -7.67 -6.27 -7.40
C ARG A 90 -8.89 -5.78 -8.18
N ASP A 91 -10.08 -5.82 -7.60
CA ASP A 91 -11.29 -5.26 -8.20
C ASP A 91 -11.21 -3.74 -8.33
N PHE A 92 -10.65 -3.04 -7.34
CA PHE A 92 -10.38 -1.61 -7.45
C PHE A 92 -9.39 -1.27 -8.56
N LEU A 93 -8.26 -2.00 -8.65
CA LEU A 93 -7.27 -1.83 -9.71
C LEU A 93 -7.89 -1.99 -11.11
N ARG A 94 -8.67 -3.06 -11.31
CA ARG A 94 -9.32 -3.35 -12.61
C ARG A 94 -10.42 -2.34 -12.96
N ARG A 95 -11.21 -1.92 -11.98
CA ARG A 95 -12.34 -1.00 -12.19
C ARG A 95 -11.90 0.44 -12.42
N GLU A 96 -10.82 0.88 -11.76
CA GLU A 96 -10.39 2.28 -11.77
C GLU A 96 -8.87 2.44 -11.96
N PRO A 97 -8.26 1.91 -13.04
CA PRO A 97 -6.81 1.77 -13.17
C PRO A 97 -6.06 3.11 -13.10
N GLU A 98 -6.53 4.14 -13.80
CA GLU A 98 -5.89 5.47 -13.77
C GLU A 98 -5.89 6.09 -12.37
N ARG A 99 -7.00 5.95 -11.63
CA ARG A 99 -7.12 6.47 -10.27
C ARG A 99 -6.29 5.64 -9.30
N ALA A 100 -6.28 4.32 -9.46
CA ALA A 100 -5.45 3.45 -8.65
C ALA A 100 -3.97 3.78 -8.81
N LEU A 101 -3.48 3.87 -10.05
CA LEU A 101 -2.08 4.27 -10.32
C LEU A 101 -1.78 5.65 -9.74
N ARG A 102 -2.67 6.64 -9.91
CA ARG A 102 -2.49 7.96 -9.28
C ARG A 102 -2.39 7.86 -7.75
N LEU A 103 -3.28 7.12 -7.11
CA LEU A 103 -3.32 7.00 -5.65
C LEU A 103 -2.17 6.17 -5.07
N LEU A 104 -1.64 5.23 -5.83
CA LEU A 104 -0.65 4.31 -5.29
C LEU A 104 0.78 4.70 -5.67
N THR A 105 1.01 5.38 -6.79
CA THR A 105 2.38 5.68 -7.28
C THR A 105 2.80 7.14 -7.13
N THR A 106 1.88 8.03 -6.76
CA THR A 106 2.17 9.47 -6.68
C THR A 106 2.21 9.97 -5.24
N ARG A 107 3.13 10.91 -4.98
CA ARG A 107 3.23 11.59 -3.69
C ARG A 107 2.01 12.45 -3.34
N ALA A 108 1.02 12.60 -4.21
CA ALA A 108 -0.22 13.30 -3.88
C ALA A 108 -1.14 12.48 -2.95
N SER A 109 -0.90 11.17 -2.83
CA SER A 109 -1.70 10.27 -2.01
C SER A 109 -1.06 9.98 -0.66
N VAL A 110 -1.90 9.98 0.39
CA VAL A 110 -1.49 9.59 1.75
C VAL A 110 -1.01 8.15 1.82
N CYS A 111 -1.55 7.25 0.98
CA CYS A 111 -1.13 5.84 0.96
C CYS A 111 0.33 5.73 0.53
N GLN A 112 0.69 6.43 -0.54
CA GLN A 112 2.04 6.31 -1.09
C GLN A 112 3.09 6.98 -0.19
N GLN A 113 2.75 8.16 0.34
CA GLN A 113 3.60 8.85 1.31
C GLN A 113 3.88 7.96 2.52
N ARG A 114 2.82 7.44 3.16
CA ARG A 114 2.96 6.65 4.39
C ARG A 114 3.61 5.29 4.16
N THR A 115 3.37 4.63 3.02
CA THR A 115 4.07 3.38 2.68
C THR A 115 5.58 3.59 2.58
N THR A 116 6.00 4.69 1.93
CA THR A 116 7.42 5.04 1.83
C THR A 116 8.01 5.38 3.20
N THR A 117 7.32 6.20 4.00
CA THR A 117 7.75 6.55 5.36
C THR A 117 7.87 5.33 6.26
N GLU A 118 6.91 4.40 6.20
CA GLU A 118 6.95 3.18 7.00
C GLU A 118 8.15 2.32 6.62
N LEU A 119 8.41 2.12 5.33
CA LEU A 119 9.58 1.35 4.91
C LEU A 119 10.89 2.04 5.31
N GLU A 120 10.97 3.36 5.23
CA GLU A 120 12.11 4.14 5.73
C GLU A 120 12.37 3.90 7.22
N MET A 121 11.31 3.85 8.04
CA MET A 121 11.42 3.55 9.47
C MET A 121 11.87 2.12 9.74
N LEU A 122 11.34 1.15 8.99
CA LEU A 122 11.75 -0.26 9.09
C LEU A 122 13.23 -0.42 8.74
N LEU A 123 13.68 0.19 7.64
CA LEU A 123 15.10 0.20 7.24
C LEU A 123 15.98 0.86 8.29
N SER A 124 15.59 2.04 8.79
CA SER A 124 16.34 2.77 9.81
C SER A 124 16.53 1.95 11.09
N THR A 125 15.53 1.14 11.46
CA THR A 125 15.59 0.23 12.61
C THR A 125 16.64 -0.86 12.39
N GLU A 126 16.71 -1.45 11.20
CA GLU A 126 17.70 -2.48 10.87
C GLU A 126 19.13 -1.92 10.78
N VAL A 127 19.29 -0.71 10.24
CA VAL A 127 20.58 0.01 10.23
C VAL A 127 21.05 0.31 11.65
N SER A 128 20.17 0.88 12.47
CA SER A 128 20.50 1.22 13.87
C SER A 128 20.86 0.00 14.70
N ALA A 129 20.30 -1.16 14.37
CA ALA A 129 20.62 -2.42 15.01
C ALA A 129 21.88 -3.11 14.46
N GLY A 130 22.56 -2.52 13.47
CA GLY A 130 23.75 -3.08 12.83
C GLY A 130 23.46 -4.32 11.96
N ARG A 131 22.21 -4.56 11.58
CA ARG A 131 21.78 -5.71 10.78
C ARG A 131 21.66 -5.41 9.29
N LEU A 132 21.70 -4.13 8.92
CA LEU A 132 21.71 -3.67 7.54
C LEU A 132 22.81 -2.63 7.34
N VAL A 133 23.66 -2.85 6.34
CA VAL A 133 24.48 -1.79 5.74
C VAL A 133 23.79 -1.40 4.44
N PRO A 134 23.13 -0.23 4.37
CA PRO A 134 22.34 0.11 3.20
C PRO A 134 23.27 0.53 2.04
N PRO A 135 23.01 0.08 0.81
CA PRO A 135 23.81 0.45 -0.37
C PRO A 135 23.61 1.91 -0.81
N LEU A 136 22.62 2.59 -0.23
CA LEU A 136 22.16 3.94 -0.56
C LEU A 136 21.72 4.66 0.72
N PRO A 137 21.56 5.99 0.71
CA PRO A 137 20.85 6.70 1.77
C PRO A 137 19.49 6.07 2.02
N VAL A 138 19.13 5.87 3.29
CA VAL A 138 17.89 5.16 3.70
C VAL A 138 16.62 5.72 3.02
N PRO A 139 16.43 7.06 2.88
CA PRO A 139 15.27 7.59 2.17
C PRO A 139 15.19 7.17 0.69
N ASP A 140 16.33 7.12 0.00
CA ASP A 140 16.40 6.73 -1.42
C ASP A 140 16.17 5.23 -1.57
N LEU A 141 16.74 4.42 -0.65
CA LEU A 141 16.52 2.99 -0.60
C LEU A 141 15.04 2.67 -0.36
N ALA A 142 14.39 3.34 0.61
CA ALA A 142 12.98 3.16 0.89
C ALA A 142 12.12 3.45 -0.35
N TYR A 143 12.39 4.58 -1.01
CA TYR A 143 11.70 4.95 -2.24
C TYR A 143 11.86 3.87 -3.32
N LEU A 144 13.08 3.41 -3.58
CA LEU A 144 13.35 2.39 -4.61
C LEU A 144 12.68 1.05 -4.29
N LEU A 145 12.74 0.58 -3.04
CA LEU A 145 12.10 -0.66 -2.64
C LEU A 145 10.57 -0.61 -2.79
N VAL A 146 9.94 0.54 -2.48
CA VAL A 146 8.51 0.75 -2.77
C VAL A 146 8.24 0.65 -4.28
N ARG A 147 9.04 1.33 -5.13
CA ARG A 147 8.86 1.26 -6.59
C ARG A 147 9.07 -0.15 -7.15
N ILE A 148 10.01 -0.93 -6.59
CA ILE A 148 10.22 -2.34 -6.95
C ILE A 148 8.95 -3.14 -6.64
N GLY A 149 8.45 -3.06 -5.39
CA GLY A 149 7.24 -3.76 -4.99
C GLY A 149 6.03 -3.40 -5.86
N GLU A 150 5.82 -2.11 -6.09
CA GLU A 150 4.76 -1.58 -6.97
C GLU A 150 4.77 -2.17 -8.38
N SER A 151 5.95 -2.33 -8.99
CA SER A 151 6.04 -2.85 -10.36
C SER A 151 5.49 -4.28 -10.49
N PHE A 152 5.52 -5.05 -9.40
CA PHE A 152 4.97 -6.40 -9.29
C PHE A 152 3.53 -6.46 -8.76
N VAL A 153 2.98 -5.35 -8.24
CA VAL A 153 1.56 -5.24 -7.85
C VAL A 153 0.69 -4.86 -9.05
N TYR A 154 1.22 -4.05 -9.98
CA TYR A 154 0.48 -3.52 -11.13
C TYR A 154 0.75 -4.25 -12.44
N THR A 155 1.49 -5.35 -12.42
CA THR A 155 1.94 -6.05 -13.64
C THR A 155 0.78 -6.37 -14.58
N ASP A 156 -0.35 -6.82 -14.07
CA ASP A 156 -1.54 -7.15 -14.87
C ASP A 156 -2.20 -5.90 -15.47
N VAL A 157 -2.22 -4.80 -14.74
CA VAL A 157 -2.79 -3.53 -15.19
C VAL A 157 -1.91 -2.87 -16.25
N ILE A 158 -0.58 -3.04 -16.16
CA ILE A 158 0.40 -2.37 -17.03
C ILE A 158 0.74 -3.21 -18.27
N THR A 159 0.93 -4.52 -18.09
CA THR A 159 1.48 -5.41 -19.12
C THR A 159 0.53 -6.55 -19.50
N GLY A 160 -0.47 -6.86 -18.67
CA GLY A 160 -1.36 -8.01 -18.84
C GLY A 160 -0.84 -9.31 -18.25
N ASP A 161 0.42 -9.36 -17.81
CA ASP A 161 1.01 -10.53 -17.16
C ASP A 161 0.53 -10.70 -15.71
N ALA A 162 0.58 -11.93 -15.20
CA ALA A 162 0.26 -12.20 -13.81
C ALA A 162 1.26 -11.52 -12.86
N PRO A 163 0.79 -10.92 -11.75
CA PRO A 163 1.68 -10.30 -10.77
C PRO A 163 2.49 -11.38 -10.03
N ASP A 164 3.73 -11.06 -9.68
CA ASP A 164 4.70 -12.06 -9.19
C ASP A 164 5.51 -11.53 -8.00
N ALA A 165 5.17 -12.01 -6.81
CA ALA A 165 5.81 -11.62 -5.56
C ALA A 165 7.25 -12.20 -5.42
N GLU A 166 7.58 -13.29 -6.11
CA GLU A 166 8.93 -13.89 -6.05
C GLU A 166 9.93 -13.03 -6.83
N LYS A 167 9.51 -12.43 -7.95
CA LYS A 167 10.36 -11.46 -8.66
C LYS A 167 10.66 -10.23 -7.81
N ALA A 168 9.72 -9.79 -6.99
CA ALA A 168 9.97 -8.72 -6.01
C ALA A 168 11.03 -9.13 -5.00
N HIS A 169 10.96 -10.35 -4.47
CA HIS A 169 11.98 -10.89 -3.55
C HIS A 169 13.37 -10.89 -4.18
N ALA A 170 13.50 -11.44 -5.38
CA ALA A 170 14.76 -11.55 -6.09
C ALA A 170 15.37 -10.16 -6.39
N ALA A 171 14.55 -9.21 -6.84
CA ALA A 171 15.01 -7.84 -7.12
C ALA A 171 15.50 -7.13 -5.86
N VAL A 172 14.79 -7.25 -4.74
CA VAL A 172 15.20 -6.66 -3.46
C VAL A 172 16.46 -7.32 -2.91
N THR A 173 16.56 -8.65 -3.00
CA THR A 173 17.76 -9.38 -2.60
C THR A 173 18.99 -8.90 -3.38
N ALA A 174 18.86 -8.77 -4.70
CA ALA A 174 19.95 -8.28 -5.55
C ALA A 174 20.37 -6.84 -5.22
N LEU A 175 19.43 -5.96 -4.84
CA LEU A 175 19.73 -4.59 -4.45
C LEU A 175 20.44 -4.50 -3.10
N LEU A 176 20.16 -5.42 -2.17
CA LEU A 176 20.66 -5.38 -0.78
C LEU A 176 21.88 -6.28 -0.52
N THR A 177 22.48 -6.83 -1.58
CA THR A 177 23.73 -7.63 -1.52
C THR A 177 24.94 -6.72 -1.68
#